data_AF-F8X119-F1
#
_entry.id   AF-F8X119-F1
#
_cell.length_a   1.000
_cell.length_b   1.000
_cell.length_c   1.000
_cell.angle_alpha   90.00
_cell.angle_beta   90.00
_cell.angle_gamma   90.00
#
_symmetry.space_group_name_H-M   'P 1'
#
loop_
_entity.id
_entity.type
_entity.pdbx_description
1 polymer ?
#
loop_
_entity_poly.entity_id
_entity_poly.type
_entity_poly.pdbx_seq_one_letter_code
_entity_poly.pdbx_strand_id
1 'polypeptide(L)' 'MYKVLDKYTIENEILPHLSVAKRGFKTKSCLIEIVNNILYKLKTGIQWYMLPVKSLFSDRVLSYKTVFWHFRK' A
#
# COMPACT_ATOMS: atom_id res chain seq x y z
N MET A 1 -10.41 -11.60 11.16
CA MET A 1 -9.46 -10.51 11.49
C MET A 1 -8.32 -10.56 10.49
N TYR A 2 -8.12 -9.54 9.66
CA TYR A 2 -7.01 -9.54 8.69
C TYR A 2 -5.69 -9.48 9.46
N LYS A 3 -4.80 -10.46 9.24
CA LYS A 3 -3.46 -10.42 9.79
C LYS A 3 -2.61 -9.58 8.84
N VAL A 4 -2.23 -8.39 9.31
CA VAL A 4 -1.29 -7.52 8.61
C VAL A 4 0.02 -8.28 8.45
N LEU A 5 0.52 -8.34 7.22
CA LEU A 5 1.84 -8.89 6.93
C LEU A 5 2.90 -8.03 7.62
N ASP A 6 3.94 -8.69 8.14
CA ASP A 6 5.00 -7.98 8.82
C ASP A 6 5.73 -7.04 7.84
N LYS A 7 6.11 -5.86 8.35
CA LYS A 7 6.76 -4.84 7.52
C LYS A 7 8.05 -5.36 6.90
N TYR A 8 8.79 -6.18 7.63
CA TYR A 8 10.04 -6.79 7.15
C TYR A 8 9.80 -7.75 5.98
N THR A 9 8.74 -8.57 6.03
CA THR A 9 8.39 -9.48 4.93
C THR A 9 8.05 -8.68 3.68
N ILE A 10 7.27 -7.61 3.79
CA ILE A 10 6.93 -6.76 2.63
C ILE A 10 8.19 -6.10 2.06
N GLU A 11 9.10 -5.65 2.93
CA GLU A 11 10.31 -4.95 2.52
C GLU A 11 11.33 -5.84 1.81
N ASN A 12 11.49 -7.08 2.23
CA ASN A 12 12.49 -7.98 1.63
C ASN A 12 11.92 -8.86 0.52
N GLU A 13 10.65 -9.26 0.61
CA GLU A 13 10.07 -10.26 -0.33
C GLU A 13 9.21 -9.61 -1.42
N ILE A 14 8.76 -8.37 -1.25
CA ILE A 14 7.85 -7.72 -2.21
C ILE A 14 8.49 -6.49 -2.82
N LEU A 15 8.99 -5.56 -2.01
CA LEU A 15 9.55 -4.29 -2.50
C LEU A 15 10.66 -4.46 -3.56
N PRO A 16 11.60 -5.42 -3.48
CA PRO A 16 12.66 -5.56 -4.48
C PRO A 16 12.16 -5.95 -5.87
N HIS A 17 10.98 -6.59 -5.93
CA HIS A 17 10.37 -7.01 -7.18
C HIS A 17 9.43 -5.94 -7.77
N LEU A 18 9.18 -4.84 -7.05
CA LEU A 18 8.34 -3.74 -7.52
C LEU A 18 9.17 -2.73 -8.31
N SER A 19 8.57 -2.17 -9.36
CA SER A 19 9.22 -1.13 -10.16
C SER A 19 9.31 0.18 -9.37
N VAL A 20 10.53 0.61 -9.07
CA VAL A 20 10.77 1.89 -8.40
C VAL A 20 10.76 3.01 -9.43
N ALA A 21 9.96 4.05 -9.18
CA ALA A 21 9.91 5.22 -10.03
C ALA A 21 11.27 5.94 -10.04
N LYS A 22 11.94 5.99 -11.20
CA LYS A 22 13.22 6.70 -11.39
C LYS A 22 13.07 8.23 -11.46
N ARG A 23 11.85 8.73 -11.68
CA ARG A 23 11.50 10.16 -11.84
C ARG A 23 10.21 10.49 -11.08
N GLY A 24 10.08 11.74 -10.65
CA GLY A 24 8.89 12.27 -9.98
C GLY A 24 9.04 12.41 -8.46
N PHE A 25 7.95 12.80 -7.80
CA PHE A 25 7.93 13.05 -6.36
C PHE A 25 8.06 11.73 -5.59
N LYS A 26 9.04 11.63 -4.69
CA LYS A 26 9.08 10.51 -3.73
C LYS A 26 7.92 10.67 -2.76
N THR A 27 7.07 9.65 -2.67
CA THR A 27 5.97 9.64 -1.70
C THR A 27 6.52 9.84 -0.30
N LYS A 28 5.96 10.81 0.44
CA LYS A 28 6.32 11.07 1.85
C LYS A 28 5.83 9.97 2.81
N SER A 29 4.97 9.08 2.33
CA SER A 29 4.42 7.94 3.07
C SER A 29 5.24 6.68 2.79
N CYS A 30 5.24 5.75 3.74
CA CYS A 30 5.94 4.48 3.63
C CYS A 30 5.35 3.64 2.48
N LEU A 31 6.17 3.22 1.52
CA LEU A 31 5.75 2.36 0.40
C LEU A 31 5.21 1.01 0.91
N ILE A 32 5.75 0.51 2.01
CA ILE A 32 5.31 -0.72 2.69
C ILE A 32 3.83 -0.65 3.05
N GLU A 33 3.36 0.50 3.57
CA GLU A 33 1.97 0.68 3.94
C GLU A 33 1.06 0.70 2.69
N ILE A 34 1.52 1.29 1.59
CA ILE A 34 0.78 1.27 0.32
C ILE A 34 0.62 -0.18 -0.17
N VAL A 35 1.72 -0.96 -0.16
CA VAL A 35 1.68 -2.37 -0.53
C VAL A 35 0.73 -3.16 0.38
N ASN A 36 0.78 -2.93 1.70
CA ASN A 36 -0.14 -3.58 2.63
C ASN A 36 -1.61 -3.24 2.37
N ASN A 37 -1.92 -1.98 2.02
CA ASN A 37 -3.27 -1.58 1.61
C ASN A 37 -3.73 -2.30 0.33
N ILE A 38 -2.83 -2.49 -0.65
CA ILE A 38 -3.11 -3.26 -1.87
C ILE A 38 -3.36 -4.73 -1.53
N LEU A 39 -2.52 -5.34 -0.70
CA LEU A 39 -2.70 -6.73 -0.26
C LEU A 39 -4.01 -6.92 0.50
N TYR A 40 -4.39 -5.96 1.35
CA TYR A 40 -5.68 -5.95 2.03
C TYR A 40 -6.84 -5.97 1.02
N LYS A 41 -6.78 -5.10 0.00
CA LYS A 41 -7.77 -5.05 -1.09
C LYS A 41 -7.86 -6.37 -1.85
N LEU A 42 -6.72 -6.98 -2.18
CA LEU A 42 -6.68 -8.26 -2.92
C LEU A 42 -7.21 -9.41 -2.06
N LYS A 43 -6.90 -9.43 -0.77
CA LYS A 43 -7.33 -10.50 0.15
C LYS A 43 -8.82 -10.43 0.47
N THR A 44 -9.37 -9.23 0.63
CA THR A 44 -10.76 -9.01 1.08
C THR A 44 -11.74 -8.74 -0.06
N GLY A 45 -11.25 -8.34 -1.24
CA GLY A 45 -12.09 -8.04 -2.41
C GLY A 45 -12.88 -6.72 -2.34
N ILE A 46 -12.82 -5.97 -1.23
CA ILE A 46 -13.63 -4.76 -0.99
C ILE A 46 -13.49 -3.68 -2.07
N GLN A 47 -14.48 -2.86 -2.36
CA GLN A 47 -14.31 -1.80 -3.38
C GLN A 47 -13.30 -0.73 -2.93
N TRP A 48 -12.56 -0.11 -3.87
CA TRP A 48 -11.48 0.83 -3.56
C TRP A 48 -11.91 2.02 -2.70
N TYR A 49 -13.13 2.52 -2.87
CA TYR A 49 -13.66 3.63 -2.08
C TYR A 49 -14.01 3.22 -0.64
N MET A 50 -14.15 1.91 -0.37
CA MET A 50 -14.42 1.35 0.96
C MET A 50 -13.14 0.97 1.71
N LEU A 51 -11.97 1.29 1.14
CA LEU A 51 -10.70 0.90 1.72
C LEU A 51 -10.46 1.66 3.03
N PRO A 52 -10.20 0.96 4.16
CA PRO A 52 -10.08 1.60 5.46
C PRO A 52 -8.69 2.24 5.62
N VAL A 53 -8.40 3.26 4.81
CA VAL A 53 -7.10 3.94 4.75
C VAL A 53 -6.68 4.50 6.11
N LYS A 54 -7.63 4.97 6.93
CA LYS A 54 -7.32 5.52 8.27
C LYS A 54 -6.77 4.48 9.24
N SER A 55 -7.12 3.20 9.10
CA SER A 55 -6.63 2.13 9.99
C SER A 55 -5.40 1.42 9.43
N LEU A 56 -5.11 1.58 8.13
CA LEU A 56 -4.03 0.89 7.44
C LEU A 56 -2.77 1.75 7.28
N PHE A 57 -2.89 3.07 7.40
CA PHE A 57 -1.75 4.01 7.41
C PHE A 57 -1.45 4.45 8.84
N SER A 58 -0.16 4.55 9.19
CA SER A 58 0.26 4.96 10.54
C SER A 58 0.44 6.48 10.62
N ASP A 59 1.45 7.03 9.94
CA ASP A 59 1.84 8.44 10.10
C ASP A 59 1.09 9.36 9.16
N ARG A 60 0.98 8.97 7.88
CA ARG A 60 0.42 9.82 6.84
C ARG A 60 -0.66 9.05 6.09
N VAL A 61 -1.90 9.35 6.43
CA VAL A 61 -3.06 8.77 5.77
C VAL A 61 -3.15 9.30 4.34
N LEU A 62 -2.93 8.41 3.38
CA LEU A 62 -3.18 8.69 1.97
C LEU A 62 -4.64 8.43 1.60
N SER A 63 -5.10 9.09 0.53
CA SER A 63 -6.39 8.77 -0.06
C SER A 63 -6.34 7.40 -0.75
N TYR A 64 -7.47 6.68 -0.76
CA TYR A 64 -7.62 5.44 -1.52
C TYR A 64 -7.31 5.63 -3.02
N LYS A 65 -7.53 6.85 -3.56
CA LYS A 65 -7.18 7.20 -4.95
C LYS A 65 -5.68 7.06 -5.20
N THR A 66 -4.86 7.48 -4.25
CA THR A 66 -3.40 7.37 -4.34
C THR A 66 -2.98 5.90 -4.32
N VAL A 67 -3.55 5.09 -3.42
CA VAL A 67 -3.29 3.64 -3.37
C VAL A 67 -3.69 2.96 -4.68
N PHE A 68 -4.87 3.29 -5.21
CA PHE A 68 -5.34 2.77 -6.49
C PHE A 68 -4.41 3.14 -7.64
N TRP A 69 -3.89 4.36 -7.64
CA TRP A 69 -2.92 4.81 -8.66
C TRP A 69 -1.62 4.00 -8.60
N HIS A 70 -1.13 3.68 -7.39
CA HIS A 70 0.02 2.78 -7.22
C HIS A 70 -0.26 1.34 -7.66
N PHE A 71 -1.48 0.84 -7.46
CA PHE A 71 -1.85 -0.51 -7.90
C PHE A 71 -1.93 -0.64 -9.43
N ARG A 72 -2.42 0.41 -10.11
CA ARG A 72 -2.64 0.38 -11.56
C ARG A 72 -1.37 0.68 -12.38
N LYS A 73 -0.36 1.24 -11.74
CA LYS A 73 0.91 1.61 -12.37
C LYS A 73 1.77 0.38 -12.65
#